data_AF-A0AAU6WYL9-F1
#
_entry.id   AF-A0AAU6WYL9-F1
#
_cell.length_a   1.000
_cell.length_b   1.000
_cell.length_c   1.000
_cell.angle_alpha   90.00
_cell.angle_beta   90.00
_cell.angle_gamma   90.00
#
_symmetry.space_group_name_H-M   'P 1'
#
loop_
_entity.id
_entity.type
_entity.pdbx_description
1 polymer ?
#
loop_
_entity_poly.entity_id
_entity_poly.type
_entity_poly.pdbx_seq_one_letter_code
_entity_poly.pdbx_strand_id
1 'polypeptide(L)' 'MEIIKASGYDILATCGGKGLCATCHVQVVQGLNLLPLPNPNEMQTLDILYDAEPASRLACQLKTFQIPEGAIFKIKQDDY' A
#
# COMPACT_ATOMS: atom_id res chain seq x y z
N MET A 1 -5.53 3.69 1.55
CA MET A 1 -5.36 4.86 0.65
C MET A 1 -6.23 6.02 1.10
N GLU A 2 -7.57 5.89 1.11
CA GLU A 2 -8.48 6.97 1.52
C GLU A 2 -8.17 7.52 2.91
N ILE A 3 -7.90 6.66 3.89
CA ILE A 3 -7.51 7.08 5.25
C ILE A 3 -6.22 7.91 5.22
N ILE A 4 -5.22 7.52 4.42
CA ILE A 4 -3.93 8.23 4.31
C ILE A 4 -4.16 9.66 3.83
N LYS A 5 -4.98 9.83 2.77
CA LYS A 5 -5.35 11.15 2.25
C LYS A 5 -6.17 11.96 3.25
N ALA A 6 -7.16 11.33 3.89
CA ALA A 6 -8.00 11.97 4.90
C ALA A 6 -7.20 12.44 6.12
N SER A 7 -6.10 11.76 6.44
CA SER A 7 -5.15 12.15 7.48
C SER A 7 -4.15 13.23 7.06
N GLY A 8 -4.26 13.77 5.85
CA GLY A 8 -3.44 14.89 5.36
C GLY A 8 -2.07 14.50 4.81
N TYR A 9 -1.79 13.20 4.63
CA TYR A 9 -0.57 12.76 3.97
C TYR A 9 -0.72 12.83 2.46
N ASP A 10 0.36 13.28 1.80
CA ASP A 10 0.37 13.44 0.36
C ASP A 10 0.74 12.12 -0.34
N ILE A 11 -0.26 11.54 -1.02
CA ILE A 11 -0.11 10.40 -1.92
C ILE A 11 -0.91 10.69 -3.20
N LEU A 12 -0.35 10.36 -4.36
CA LEU A 12 -0.97 10.76 -5.63
C LEU A 12 -2.23 9.95 -5.95
N ALA A 13 -2.27 8.65 -5.59
CA ALA A 13 -3.41 7.77 -5.83
C ALA A 13 -3.90 7.75 -7.30
N THR A 14 -2.97 7.86 -8.25
CA THR A 14 -3.19 8.20 -9.66
C THR A 14 -4.18 7.30 -10.39
N CYS A 15 -4.14 5.99 -10.14
CA CYS A 15 -5.02 5.03 -10.83
C CYS A 15 -6.43 4.89 -10.22
N GLY A 16 -6.75 5.63 -9.15
CA GLY A 16 -8.04 5.53 -8.48
C GLY A 16 -8.29 4.18 -7.78
N GLY A 17 -7.24 3.52 -7.31
CA GLY A 17 -7.35 2.27 -6.54
C GLY A 17 -7.43 0.98 -7.37
N LYS A 18 -6.98 1.01 -8.63
CA LYS A 18 -6.92 -0.18 -9.50
C LYS A 18 -5.70 -1.08 -9.26
N GLY A 19 -4.75 -0.64 -8.44
CA GLY A 19 -3.51 -1.36 -8.17
C GLY A 19 -2.59 -1.39 -9.39
N LEU A 20 -2.41 -0.25 -10.07
CA LEU A 20 -1.66 -0.15 -11.33
C LEU A 20 -0.60 0.97 -11.37
N CYS A 21 -0.51 1.82 -10.33
CA CYS A 21 0.32 3.05 -10.39
C CYS A 21 1.40 3.17 -9.33
N ALA A 22 1.46 2.28 -8.34
CA ALA A 22 2.36 2.36 -7.18
C ALA A 22 2.25 3.59 -6.28
N THR A 23 1.62 4.70 -6.69
CA THR A 23 1.57 5.97 -5.93
C THR A 23 0.72 5.98 -4.65
N CYS A 24 0.42 4.81 -4.09
CA CYS A 24 -0.12 4.61 -2.74
C CYS A 24 0.68 3.53 -1.98
N HIS A 25 1.94 3.34 -2.36
CA HIS A 25 2.85 2.34 -1.82
C HIS A 25 3.11 2.58 -0.34
N VAL A 26 2.98 1.51 0.43
CA VAL A 26 3.28 1.47 1.84
C VAL A 26 4.09 0.23 2.14
N GLN A 27 4.88 0.29 3.19
CA GLN A 27 5.50 -0.87 3.80
C GLN A 27 4.75 -1.22 5.08
N VAL A 28 4.36 -2.48 5.25
CA VAL A 28 3.75 -2.97 6.49
C VAL A 28 4.85 -3.19 7.52
N VAL A 29 4.87 -2.38 8.58
CA VAL A 29 5.84 -2.47 9.68
C VAL A 29 5.35 -3.46 10.74
N GLN A 30 4.03 -3.51 10.97
CA GLN A 30 3.40 -4.42 11.94
C GLN A 30 2.08 -4.96 11.39
N GLY A 31 1.84 -6.27 11.57
CA GLY A 31 0.58 -6.94 11.20
C GLY A 31 0.54 -7.59 9.81
N LEU A 32 1.68 -7.70 9.10
CA LEU A 32 1.74 -8.26 7.73
C LEU A 32 1.14 -9.67 7.64
N ASN A 33 1.44 -10.52 8.60
CA ASN A 33 0.98 -11.92 8.67
C ASN A 33 -0.54 -12.07 8.88
N LEU A 34 -1.23 -10.99 9.23
CA LEU A 34 -2.68 -10.95 9.45
C LEU A 34 -3.43 -10.33 8.27
N LEU A 35 -2.70 -9.77 7.30
CA LEU A 35 -3.29 -9.18 6.10
C LEU A 35 -3.50 -10.25 5.02
N PRO A 36 -4.51 -10.08 4.13
CA PRO A 36 -4.64 -10.93 2.95
C PRO A 36 -3.41 -10.78 2.05
N LEU A 37 -3.09 -11.82 1.30
CA LEU A 37 -2.03 -11.75 0.29
C LEU A 37 -2.33 -10.66 -0.75
N PRO A 38 -1.29 -10.09 -1.39
CA PRO A 38 -1.48 -9.20 -2.53
C PRO A 38 -2.31 -9.87 -3.62
N ASN A 39 -3.21 -9.10 -4.24
CA ASN A 39 -3.94 -9.59 -5.42
C ASN A 39 -3.04 -9.54 -6.68
N PRO A 40 -3.45 -10.16 -7.81
CA PRO A 40 -2.59 -10.22 -8.99
C PRO A 40 -2.13 -8.86 -9.53
N ASN A 41 -3.02 -7.87 -9.61
CA ASN A 41 -2.66 -6.52 -10.08
C ASN A 41 -1.67 -5.84 -9.11
N GLU A 42 -1.92 -6.01 -7.81
CA GLU A 42 -1.03 -5.52 -6.75
C GLU A 42 0.37 -6.12 -6.90
N MET A 43 0.45 -7.45 -7.04
CA MET A 43 1.70 -8.19 -7.18
C MET A 43 2.46 -7.76 -8.43
N GLN A 44 1.80 -7.70 -9.59
CA GLN A 44 2.42 -7.24 -10.84
C GLN A 44 2.98 -5.83 -10.74
N THR A 45 2.27 -4.93 -10.05
CA THR A 45 2.76 -3.56 -9.85
C THR A 45 3.94 -3.52 -8.88
N LEU A 46 3.91 -4.31 -7.80
CA LEU A 46 5.02 -4.37 -6.84
C LEU A 46 6.28 -5.01 -7.43
N ASP A 47 6.13 -6.02 -8.28
CA ASP A 47 7.25 -6.76 -8.89
C ASP A 47 8.13 -5.90 -9.81
N ILE A 48 7.58 -4.81 -10.36
CA ILE A 48 8.30 -3.89 -11.24
C ILE A 48 8.90 -2.68 -10.48
N LEU A 49 8.60 -2.51 -9.19
CA LEU A 49 9.14 -1.42 -8.39
C LEU A 49 10.51 -1.80 -7.83
N TYR A 50 11.50 -0.94 -8.09
CA TYR A 50 12.87 -1.17 -7.65
C TYR A 50 13.03 -1.23 -6.12
N ASP A 51 12.23 -0.46 -5.38
CA ASP A 51 12.31 -0.34 -3.93
C ASP A 51 11.22 -1.14 -3.20
N ALA A 52 10.55 -2.06 -3.90
CA ALA A 52 9.60 -2.97 -3.29
C ALA A 52 10.31 -4.01 -2.42
N GLU A 53 9.93 -4.03 -1.15
CA GLU A 53 10.36 -5.01 -0.17
C GLU A 53 9.29 -6.11 0.03
N PRO A 54 9.61 -7.25 0.67
CA PRO A 54 8.63 -8.33 0.90
C PRO A 54 7.38 -7.89 1.69
N ALA A 55 7.49 -6.82 2.48
CA ALA A 55 6.38 -6.23 3.24
C ALA A 55 5.71 -5.05 2.52
N SER A 56 6.09 -4.75 1.28
CA SER A 56 5.46 -3.72 0.45
C SER A 56 4.04 -4.10 0.08
N ARG A 57 3.14 -3.13 0.14
CA ARG A 57 1.74 -3.23 -0.24
C ARG A 57 1.29 -1.97 -0.95
N LEU A 58 0.22 -2.07 -1.73
CA LEU A 58 -0.49 -0.91 -2.23
C LEU A 58 -1.66 -0.61 -1.28
N ALA A 59 -1.62 0.53 -0.60
CA ALA A 59 -2.62 0.88 0.41
C ALA A 59 -4.06 0.97 -0.13
N CYS A 60 -4.26 1.03 -1.46
CA CYS A 60 -5.58 0.99 -2.08
C CYS A 60 -6.19 -0.42 -2.15
N GLN A 61 -5.37 -1.47 -2.08
CA GLN A 61 -5.80 -2.86 -2.15
C GLN A 61 -6.14 -3.44 -0.76
N LEU A 62 -5.68 -2.78 0.31
CA LEU A 62 -6.05 -3.12 1.69
C LEU A 62 -7.40 -2.51 2.05
N LYS A 63 -8.39 -3.34 2.37
CA LYS A 63 -9.69 -2.88 2.87
C LYS A 63 -9.61 -2.62 4.37
N THR A 64 -10.26 -1.57 4.84
CA THR A 64 -10.18 -1.11 6.24
C THR A 64 -10.59 -2.20 7.24
N PHE A 65 -11.63 -2.99 6.92
CA PHE A 65 -12.09 -4.10 7.77
C PHE A 65 -11.15 -5.30 7.82
N GLN A 66 -10.10 -5.33 6.99
CA GLN A 66 -9.07 -6.38 6.99
C GLN A 66 -7.81 -5.95 7.75
N ILE A 67 -7.71 -4.67 8.12
CA ILE A 67 -6.54 -4.13 8.81
C ILE A 67 -6.69 -4.45 10.30
N PRO A 68 -5.78 -5.25 10.89
CA PRO A 68 -5.86 -5.58 12.30
C PRO A 68 -5.57 -4.35 13.17
N GLU A 69 -6.12 -4.36 14.39
CA GLU A 69 -5.79 -3.35 15.39
C GLU A 69 -4.29 -3.37 15.70
N GLY A 70 -3.69 -2.19 15.83
CA GLY A 70 -2.24 -2.05 16.05
C GLY A 70 -1.37 -2.29 14.81
N ALA A 71 -1.95 -2.41 13.61
CA ALA A 71 -1.16 -2.40 12.38
C ALA A 71 -0.43 -1.06 12.20
N ILE A 72 0.85 -1.13 11.81
CA ILE A 72 1.68 0.05 11.55
C ILE A 72 2.13 -0.01 10.10
N PHE A 73 1.98 1.11 9.40
CA PHE A 73 2.38 1.26 8.01
C PHE A 73 3.35 2.44 7.89
N LYS A 74 4.40 2.26 7.09
CA LYS A 74 5.28 3.33 6.65
C LYS A 74 4.88 3.72 5.23
N ILE A 75 4.59 4.99 5.01
CA ILE A 75 4.34 5.50 3.65
C ILE A 75 5.67 5.52 2.90
N LYS A 76 5.69 4.92 1.71
CA LYS A 76 6.83 4.98 0.80
C LYS A 76 6.54 6.13 -0.14
N GLN A 77 7.26 7.23 0.03
CA GLN A 77 7.24 8.33 -0.94
C GLN A 77 8.27 8.00 -2.01
N ASP A 78 7.83 8.06 -3.26
CA ASP A 78 8.70 8.07 -4.41
C ASP A 78 9.41 9.44 -4.45
N ASP A 79 10.72 9.48 -4.23
CA ASP A 79 11.56 10.70 -4.25
C ASP A 79 11.80 11.25 -5.68
N TYR A 80 10.91 10.97 -6.64
CA TYR A 80 11.09 11.38 -8.05
C TYR A 80 10.64 12.81 -8.33
#